data_AF-A0A835XBM8-F1
#
_entry.id   AF-A0A835XBM8-F1
#
_cell.length_a   1.000
_cell.length_b   1.000
_cell.length_c   1.000
_cell.angle_alpha   90.00
_cell.angle_beta   90.00
_cell.angle_gamma   90.00
#
_symmetry.space_group_name_H-M   'P 1'
#
loop_
_entity.id
_entity.type
_entity.pdbx_description
1 polymer ?
#
loop_
_entity_poly.entity_id
_entity_poly.type
_entity_poly.pdbx_seq_one_letter_code
_entity_poly.pdbx_strand_id
1 'polypeptide(L)'
;MPTKIEKAKIALINAALEVEKTEMSAEIRITDPTQMQMFLEEEQRMIKTMVDKIHEVGANVLLCQKGIDDIAQHYLAKNGILAVRRVKESDMTKLAKATGGRVTTNLDDLSEKDLGTADLVQQKKVESDKWVFIEGCRNPQSVSILIRGGSQRVVDEVDRSMHDALMVVKDVIEKPAIVAGGGSPEAYIATVLKDWADSFDGREQLAIKKYAEALEIIPLTIAENAGMDPIDTMVSLRAKQSQGRKWTGIDARNTKISDMLALDVVEPVSVKEQIIKSATETANMILRIDDVIAISGSPGSGGPPGGPPMG
;
A
#
# COMPACT_ATOMS: atom_id res chain seq x y z
N MET A 1 18.54 20.92 -18.22
CA MET A 1 17.08 20.69 -18.12
C MET A 1 16.52 21.53 -16.98
N PRO A 2 15.28 22.03 -17.10
CA PRO A 2 14.61 22.75 -16.02
C PRO A 2 14.39 21.83 -14.81
N THR A 3 14.49 22.41 -13.61
CA THR A 3 14.27 21.69 -12.34
C THR A 3 12.90 21.94 -11.72
N LYS A 4 12.16 22.93 -12.21
CA LYS A 4 10.82 23.31 -11.75
C LYS A 4 9.96 23.72 -12.95
N ILE A 5 8.75 23.17 -13.02
CA ILE A 5 7.76 23.47 -14.06
C ILE A 5 6.41 23.72 -13.38
N GLU A 6 5.80 24.85 -13.69
CA GLU A 6 4.45 25.21 -13.26
C GLU A 6 3.45 24.89 -14.38
N LYS A 7 2.24 24.47 -14.03
CA LYS A 7 1.21 23.99 -14.97
C LYS A 7 1.76 22.91 -15.90
N ALA A 8 2.19 21.82 -15.30
CA ALA A 8 2.78 20.70 -16.01
C ALA A 8 1.75 19.96 -16.88
N LYS A 9 2.13 19.77 -18.13
CA LYS A 9 1.54 18.90 -19.14
C LYS A 9 2.47 17.70 -19.30
N ILE A 10 2.07 16.56 -18.75
CA ILE A 10 2.92 15.40 -18.51
C ILE A 10 2.66 14.33 -19.58
N ALA A 11 3.67 14.01 -20.39
CA ALA A 11 3.65 12.87 -21.29
C ALA A 11 4.15 11.61 -20.58
N LEU A 12 3.35 10.55 -20.58
CA LEU A 12 3.70 9.24 -20.03
C LEU A 12 3.99 8.26 -21.16
N ILE A 13 5.25 7.86 -21.31
CA ILE A 13 5.70 7.09 -22.48
C ILE A 13 6.33 5.76 -22.07
N ASN A 14 5.85 4.66 -22.67
CA ASN A 14 6.39 3.31 -22.52
C ASN A 14 7.24 2.90 -23.73
N ALA A 15 8.11 3.80 -24.19
CA ALA A 15 9.00 3.61 -25.33
C ALA A 15 10.36 4.18 -24.99
N ALA A 16 11.43 3.71 -25.65
CA ALA A 16 12.74 4.33 -25.49
C ALA A 16 12.84 5.53 -26.42
N LEU A 17 13.52 6.59 -25.98
CA LEU A 17 13.92 7.71 -26.84
C LEU A 17 15.37 7.51 -27.24
N GLU A 18 15.61 6.42 -27.95
CA GLU A 18 16.90 5.92 -28.39
C GLU A 18 16.73 5.36 -29.81
N VAL A 19 17.80 5.32 -30.59
CA VAL A 19 17.76 4.64 -31.90
C VAL A 19 17.59 3.15 -31.64
N GLU A 20 16.46 2.58 -32.06
CA GLU A 20 16.17 1.16 -31.85
C GLU A 20 17.15 0.31 -32.66
N LYS A 21 17.78 -0.64 -31.98
CA LYS A 21 18.51 -1.71 -32.67
C LYS A 21 17.48 -2.66 -33.25
N THR A 22 17.58 -2.95 -34.53
CA THR A 22 16.68 -3.90 -35.21
C THR A 22 16.75 -5.27 -34.54
N GLU A 23 15.60 -5.91 -34.31
CA GLU A 23 15.54 -7.25 -33.69
C GLU A 23 16.24 -8.32 -34.53
N MET A 24 16.25 -8.14 -35.85
CA MET A 24 17.10 -8.90 -36.77
C MET A 24 18.42 -8.15 -36.97
N SER A 25 19.54 -8.89 -37.05
CA SER A 25 20.86 -8.33 -37.33
C SER A 25 20.84 -7.59 -38.68
N ALA A 26 20.76 -6.26 -38.64
CA ALA A 26 20.92 -5.41 -39.81
C ALA A 26 22.39 -4.96 -39.88
N GLU A 27 23.13 -5.44 -40.88
CA GLU A 27 24.47 -4.95 -41.17
C GLU A 27 24.39 -3.79 -42.16
N ILE A 28 24.81 -2.60 -41.70
CA ILE A 28 24.96 -1.44 -42.58
C ILE A 28 26.37 -1.46 -43.15
N ARG A 29 26.50 -1.72 -44.45
CA ARG A 29 27.80 -1.68 -45.15
C ARG A 29 28.07 -0.27 -45.68
N ILE A 30 28.98 0.42 -45.01
CA ILE A 30 29.39 1.78 -45.38
C ILE A 30 30.63 1.67 -46.26
N THR A 31 30.51 2.08 -47.53
CA THR A 31 31.60 2.01 -48.51
C THR A 31 32.33 3.33 -48.71
N ASP A 32 31.74 4.45 -48.28
CA ASP A 32 32.29 5.79 -48.46
C ASP A 32 32.19 6.63 -47.16
N PRO A 33 33.19 7.45 -46.82
CA PRO A 33 33.12 8.38 -45.69
C PRO A 33 31.89 9.31 -45.68
N THR A 34 31.36 9.73 -46.83
CA THR A 34 30.16 10.58 -46.90
C THR A 34 28.91 9.84 -46.44
N GLN A 35 28.84 8.53 -46.70
CA GLN A 35 27.72 7.68 -46.24
C GLN A 35 27.73 7.54 -44.72
N MET A 36 28.91 7.51 -44.09
CA MET A 36 29.04 7.53 -42.63
C MET A 36 28.44 8.80 -42.04
N GLN A 37 28.72 9.95 -42.65
CA GLN A 37 28.22 11.23 -42.17
C GLN A 37 26.70 11.35 -42.34
N MET A 38 26.16 10.93 -43.50
CA MET A 38 24.71 10.88 -43.72
C MET A 38 24.00 9.97 -42.70
N PHE A 39 24.61 8.82 -42.36
CA PHE A 39 24.04 7.91 -41.37
C PHE A 39 23.91 8.56 -39.98
N LEU A 40 24.98 9.21 -39.51
CA LEU A 40 24.97 9.93 -38.23
C LEU A 40 23.96 11.09 -38.21
N GLU A 41 23.84 11.81 -39.33
CA GLU A 41 22.86 12.89 -39.48
C GLU A 41 21.42 12.36 -39.44
N GLU A 42 21.15 11.21 -40.06
CA GLU A 42 19.84 10.57 -40.02
C GLU A 42 19.49 10.02 -38.62
N GLU A 43 20.44 9.42 -37.89
CA GLU A 43 20.21 9.05 -36.47
C GLU A 43 19.82 10.27 -35.63
N GLN A 44 20.55 11.37 -35.77
CA GLN A 44 20.24 12.62 -35.06
C GLN A 44 18.87 13.18 -35.48
N ARG A 45 18.53 13.11 -36.77
CA ARG A 45 17.24 13.54 -37.30
C ARG A 45 16.10 12.70 -36.74
N MET A 46 16.26 11.38 -36.63
CA MET A 46 15.24 10.50 -36.04
C MET A 46 14.96 10.88 -34.58
N ILE A 47 16.01 11.01 -33.76
CA ILE A 47 15.87 11.42 -32.34
C ILE A 47 15.22 12.80 -32.24
N LYS A 48 15.67 13.75 -33.06
CA LYS A 48 15.13 15.10 -33.07
C LYS A 48 13.64 15.09 -33.43
N THR A 49 13.24 14.32 -34.43
CA THR A 49 11.83 14.19 -34.83
C THR A 49 10.96 13.64 -33.69
N MET A 50 11.47 12.67 -32.92
CA MET A 50 10.77 12.15 -31.74
C MET A 50 10.56 13.22 -30.66
N VAL A 51 11.59 14.04 -30.39
CA VAL A 51 11.51 15.12 -29.40
C VAL A 51 10.61 16.26 -29.88
N ASP A 52 10.69 16.61 -31.17
CA ASP A 52 9.87 17.65 -31.78
C ASP A 52 8.38 17.28 -31.70
N LYS A 53 8.01 16.01 -31.92
CA LYS A 53 6.63 15.52 -31.70
C LYS A 53 6.14 15.76 -30.27
N ILE A 54 6.96 15.43 -29.26
CA ILE A 54 6.60 15.65 -27.85
C ILE A 54 6.40 17.15 -27.56
N HIS A 55 7.22 17.99 -28.17
CA HIS A 55 7.13 19.44 -28.06
C HIS A 55 5.90 20.01 -28.76
N GLU A 56 5.56 19.51 -29.96
CA GLU A 56 4.39 19.93 -30.75
C GLU A 56 3.07 19.62 -30.05
N VAL A 57 2.98 18.48 -29.36
CA VAL A 57 1.82 18.14 -28.51
C VAL A 57 1.74 19.04 -27.26
N GLY A 58 2.79 19.83 -26.99
CA GLY A 58 2.83 20.81 -25.91
C GLY A 58 3.13 20.20 -24.53
N ALA A 59 3.78 19.04 -24.48
CA ALA A 59 4.24 18.46 -23.22
C ALA A 59 5.45 19.24 -22.69
N ASN A 60 5.44 19.56 -21.39
CA ASN A 60 6.56 20.21 -20.70
C ASN A 60 7.27 19.28 -19.71
N VAL A 61 6.64 18.14 -19.38
CA VAL A 61 7.25 17.08 -18.57
C VAL A 61 7.11 15.77 -19.33
N LEU A 62 8.18 15.01 -19.37
CA LEU A 62 8.26 13.71 -20.02
C LEU A 62 8.71 12.66 -19.02
N LEU A 63 7.89 11.63 -18.83
CA LEU A 63 8.21 10.49 -18.01
C LEU A 63 8.28 9.25 -18.90
N CYS A 64 9.48 8.68 -18.97
CA CYS A 64 9.79 7.56 -19.83
C CYS A 64 10.09 6.31 -18.97
N GLN A 65 9.39 5.21 -19.26
CA GLN A 65 9.66 3.93 -18.61
C GLN A 65 11.02 3.35 -19.01
N LYS A 66 11.46 3.59 -20.24
CA LYS A 66 12.73 3.10 -20.79
C LYS A 66 13.82 4.19 -20.74
N GLY A 67 14.88 4.01 -21.50
CA GLY A 67 15.99 4.94 -21.60
C GLY A 67 15.67 6.19 -22.45
N ILE A 68 16.52 7.18 -22.31
CA ILE A 68 16.52 8.42 -23.10
C ILE A 68 17.98 8.69 -23.45
N ASP A 69 18.29 8.73 -24.75
CA ASP A 69 19.63 8.97 -25.25
C ASP A 69 20.13 10.39 -24.92
N ASP A 70 21.44 10.59 -24.86
CA ASP A 70 22.04 11.87 -24.47
C ASP A 70 21.73 12.99 -25.49
N ILE A 71 21.62 12.63 -26.77
CA ILE A 71 21.21 13.57 -27.83
C ILE A 71 19.75 14.00 -27.61
N ALA A 72 18.87 13.05 -27.28
CA ALA A 72 17.47 13.34 -26.95
C ALA A 72 17.36 14.25 -25.71
N GLN A 73 18.14 13.97 -24.67
CA GLN A 73 18.21 14.78 -23.45
C GLN A 73 18.63 16.23 -23.76
N HIS A 74 19.59 16.43 -24.66
CA HIS A 74 20.02 17.76 -25.08
C HIS A 74 18.89 18.53 -25.79
N TYR A 75 18.18 17.90 -26.72
CA TYR A 75 17.03 18.52 -27.40
C TYR A 75 15.86 18.80 -26.47
N LEU A 76 15.52 17.87 -25.57
CA LEU A 76 14.49 18.07 -24.54
C LEU A 76 14.84 19.25 -23.62
N ALA A 77 16.10 19.36 -23.20
CA ALA A 77 16.58 20.47 -22.39
C ALA A 77 16.47 21.82 -23.11
N LYS A 78 16.80 21.85 -24.42
CA LYS A 78 16.70 23.07 -25.25
C LYS A 78 15.25 23.54 -25.41
N ASN A 79 14.31 22.60 -25.50
CA ASN A 79 12.88 22.88 -25.58
C ASN A 79 12.23 23.14 -24.20
N GLY A 80 13.03 23.14 -23.12
CA GLY A 80 12.53 23.41 -21.76
C GLY A 80 11.67 22.29 -21.19
N ILE A 81 11.84 21.05 -21.65
CA ILE A 81 11.09 19.88 -21.19
C ILE A 81 11.88 19.19 -20.05
N LEU A 82 11.22 18.93 -18.92
CA LEU A 82 11.78 18.12 -17.84
C LEU A 82 11.59 16.65 -18.18
N ALA A 83 12.67 15.90 -18.31
CA ALA A 83 12.62 14.48 -18.66
C ALA A 83 13.10 13.59 -17.51
N VAL A 84 12.34 12.55 -17.20
CA VAL A 84 12.72 11.48 -16.27
C VAL A 84 12.79 10.16 -17.04
N ARG A 85 13.96 9.51 -17.00
CA ARG A 85 14.21 8.23 -17.65
C ARG A 85 14.10 7.07 -16.66
N ARG A 86 13.82 5.87 -17.17
CA ARG A 86 13.79 4.61 -16.41
C ARG A 86 12.82 4.63 -15.23
N VAL A 87 11.63 5.21 -15.44
CA VAL A 87 10.56 5.17 -14.44
C VAL A 87 10.03 3.74 -14.33
N LYS A 88 9.79 3.25 -13.11
CA LYS A 88 9.23 1.90 -12.90
C LYS A 88 7.80 1.83 -13.46
N GLU A 89 7.43 0.66 -13.97
CA GLU A 89 6.08 0.41 -14.50
C GLU A 89 4.97 0.65 -13.46
N SER A 90 5.22 0.23 -12.21
CA SER A 90 4.31 0.48 -11.09
C SER A 90 4.08 1.98 -10.85
N ASP A 91 5.11 2.80 -11.04
CA ASP A 91 5.02 4.25 -10.88
C ASP A 91 4.34 4.89 -12.10
N MET A 92 4.61 4.42 -13.31
CA MET A 92 3.90 4.87 -14.52
C MET A 92 2.38 4.70 -14.38
N THR A 93 1.93 3.55 -13.87
CA THR A 93 0.51 3.27 -13.65
C THR A 93 -0.09 4.20 -12.58
N LYS A 94 0.64 4.45 -11.49
CA LYS A 94 0.23 5.40 -10.44
C LYS A 94 0.19 6.84 -10.95
N LEU A 95 1.16 7.24 -11.77
CA LEU A 95 1.24 8.57 -12.36
C LEU A 95 0.13 8.81 -13.38
N ALA A 96 -0.24 7.81 -14.17
CA ALA A 96 -1.43 7.86 -15.03
C ALA A 96 -2.70 8.10 -14.21
N LYS A 97 -2.89 7.34 -13.11
CA LYS A 97 -4.03 7.53 -12.19
C LYS A 97 -4.01 8.86 -11.43
N ALA A 98 -2.83 9.39 -11.10
CA ALA A 98 -2.69 10.65 -10.39
C ALA A 98 -2.94 11.86 -11.29
N THR A 99 -2.34 11.86 -12.49
CA THR A 99 -2.32 13.01 -13.41
C THR A 99 -3.45 12.99 -14.43
N GLY A 100 -4.11 11.84 -14.62
CA GLY A 100 -5.14 11.62 -15.64
C GLY A 100 -4.58 11.34 -17.04
N GLY A 101 -3.26 11.25 -17.20
CA GLY A 101 -2.62 10.97 -18.49
C GLY A 101 -2.69 9.50 -18.90
N ARG A 102 -2.63 9.24 -20.21
CA ARG A 102 -2.59 7.88 -20.78
C ARG A 102 -1.14 7.48 -21.05
N VAL A 103 -0.73 6.32 -20.55
CA VAL A 103 0.56 5.72 -20.91
C VAL A 103 0.51 5.30 -22.37
N THR A 104 1.38 5.88 -23.19
CA THR A 104 1.41 5.66 -24.63
C THR A 104 2.71 4.99 -25.05
N THR A 105 2.63 3.95 -25.88
CA THR A 105 3.80 3.23 -26.39
C THR A 105 4.33 3.83 -27.69
N ASN A 106 3.44 4.30 -28.56
CA ASN A 106 3.81 4.91 -29.83
C ASN A 106 3.77 6.44 -29.74
N LEU A 107 4.86 7.12 -30.12
CA LEU A 107 4.95 8.58 -30.14
C LEU A 107 3.99 9.22 -31.14
N ASP A 108 3.66 8.51 -32.21
CA ASP A 108 2.76 9.02 -33.27
C ASP A 108 1.30 9.13 -32.81
N ASP A 109 0.91 8.31 -31.83
CA ASP A 109 -0.44 8.29 -31.28
C ASP A 109 -0.61 9.27 -30.11
N LEU A 110 0.43 10.02 -29.76
CA LEU A 110 0.41 10.96 -28.64
C LEU A 110 -0.36 12.22 -29.02
N SER A 111 -1.46 12.48 -28.31
CA SER A 111 -2.28 13.68 -28.51
C SER A 111 -2.34 14.54 -27.25
N GLU A 112 -2.80 15.79 -27.37
CA GLU A 112 -2.95 16.69 -26.21
C GLU A 112 -3.90 16.12 -25.13
N LYS A 113 -4.83 15.26 -25.53
CA LYS A 113 -5.80 14.61 -24.63
C LYS A 113 -5.18 13.51 -23.78
N ASP A 114 -4.06 12.95 -24.22
CA ASP A 114 -3.36 11.88 -23.52
C ASP A 114 -2.42 12.43 -22.44
N LEU A 115 -2.18 13.74 -22.43
CA LEU A 115 -1.30 14.40 -21.47
C LEU A 115 -1.95 14.48 -20.08
N GLY A 116 -1.17 14.08 -19.07
CA GLY A 116 -1.50 14.30 -17.68
C GLY A 116 -1.37 15.78 -17.29
N THR A 117 -2.09 16.19 -16.25
CA THR A 117 -2.03 17.56 -15.73
C THR A 117 -1.62 17.59 -14.26
N ALA A 118 -0.71 18.51 -13.91
CA ALA A 118 -0.34 18.81 -12.53
C ALA A 118 0.03 20.29 -12.39
N ASP A 119 -0.23 20.89 -11.24
CA ASP A 119 0.08 22.31 -11.03
C ASP A 119 1.59 22.57 -10.90
N LEU A 120 2.33 21.64 -10.31
CA LEU A 120 3.76 21.80 -10.06
C LEU A 120 4.50 20.48 -10.22
N VAL A 121 5.54 20.48 -11.06
CA VAL A 121 6.52 19.40 -11.14
C VAL A 121 7.89 19.97 -10.81
N GLN A 122 8.51 19.43 -9.77
CA GLN A 122 9.79 19.94 -9.29
C GLN A 122 10.73 18.83 -8.84
N GLN A 123 11.99 19.00 -9.21
CA GLN A 123 13.08 18.20 -8.70
C GLN A 123 13.58 18.83 -7.40
N LYS A 124 13.41 18.12 -6.28
CA LYS A 124 13.93 18.51 -4.96
C LYS A 124 14.99 17.51 -4.53
N LYS A 125 16.06 18.01 -3.90
CA LYS A 125 17.05 17.15 -3.25
C LYS A 125 16.51 16.76 -1.87
N VAL A 126 16.35 15.46 -1.64
CA VAL A 126 15.97 14.90 -0.34
C VAL A 126 17.15 14.04 0.10
N GLU A 127 17.78 14.44 1.21
CA GLU A 127 19.03 13.85 1.69
C GLU A 127 20.16 13.92 0.64
N SER A 128 20.61 12.78 0.14
CA SER A 128 21.65 12.66 -0.88
C SER A 128 21.09 12.62 -2.30
N ASP A 129 19.83 12.20 -2.45
CA ASP A 129 19.23 11.87 -3.73
C ASP A 129 18.34 12.98 -4.27
N LYS A 130 18.14 12.93 -5.59
CA LYS A 130 17.29 13.85 -6.33
C LYS A 130 15.95 13.18 -6.61
N TRP A 131 14.89 13.77 -6.07
CA TRP A 131 13.52 13.27 -6.19
C TRP A 131 12.72 14.22 -7.06
N VAL A 132 11.78 13.68 -7.85
CA VAL A 132 10.84 14.47 -8.65
C VAL A 132 9.47 14.40 -7.99
N PHE A 133 8.97 15.56 -7.57
CA PHE A 133 7.65 15.73 -6.97
C PHE A 133 6.68 16.25 -8.01
N ILE A 134 5.51 15.61 -8.08
CA ILE A 134 4.40 16.00 -8.95
C ILE A 134 3.24 16.32 -8.02
N GLU A 135 2.92 17.60 -7.90
CA GLU A 135 2.01 18.17 -6.90
C GLU A 135 0.86 18.94 -7.60
N GLY A 136 -0.30 19.01 -6.94
CA GLY A 136 -1.47 19.73 -7.46
C GLY A 136 -2.11 19.05 -8.69
N CYS A 137 -2.35 17.75 -8.61
CA CYS A 137 -3.20 17.06 -9.60
C CYS A 137 -4.67 17.35 -9.30
N ARG A 138 -5.51 17.58 -10.32
CA ARG A 138 -6.91 18.02 -10.13
C ARG A 138 -7.82 16.98 -9.45
N ASN A 139 -7.68 15.71 -9.81
CA ASN A 139 -8.47 14.62 -9.24
C ASN A 139 -7.64 13.32 -9.20
N PRO A 140 -6.65 13.23 -8.30
CA PRO A 140 -5.73 12.10 -8.29
C PRO A 140 -6.41 10.85 -7.72
N GLN A 141 -6.50 9.78 -8.52
CA GLN A 141 -6.89 8.45 -8.02
C GLN A 141 -5.73 7.71 -7.36
N SER A 142 -4.52 8.26 -7.40
CA SER A 142 -3.34 7.74 -6.74
C SER A 142 -2.59 8.90 -6.10
N VAL A 143 -2.27 8.77 -4.82
CA VAL A 143 -1.49 9.74 -4.05
C VAL A 143 -0.31 9.04 -3.39
N SER A 144 0.77 9.79 -3.19
CA SER A 144 1.99 9.31 -2.52
C SER A 144 2.26 10.15 -1.29
N ILE A 145 2.57 9.49 -0.18
CA ILE A 145 2.93 10.14 1.07
C ILE A 145 4.40 9.85 1.35
N LEU A 146 5.21 10.90 1.47
CA LEU A 146 6.63 10.77 1.80
C LEU A 146 6.81 10.82 3.32
N ILE A 147 7.14 9.67 3.90
CA ILE A 147 7.45 9.54 5.33
C ILE A 147 8.95 9.77 5.52
N ARG A 148 9.31 10.55 6.55
CA ARG A 148 10.70 10.79 6.95
C ARG A 148 10.83 10.57 8.45
N GLY A 149 11.92 9.97 8.88
CA GLY A 149 12.19 9.67 10.28
C GLY A 149 13.69 9.62 10.56
N GLY A 150 14.08 9.80 11.82
CA GLY A 150 15.50 9.80 12.21
C GLY A 150 16.16 8.41 12.19
N SER A 151 15.36 7.34 12.11
CA SER A 151 15.86 5.96 11.95
C SER A 151 14.86 5.14 11.14
N GLN A 152 15.34 4.08 10.48
CA GLN A 152 14.48 3.20 9.68
C GLN A 152 13.33 2.60 10.51
N ARG A 153 13.59 2.24 11.77
CA ARG A 153 12.55 1.70 12.67
C ARG A 153 11.39 2.66 12.89
N VAL A 154 11.67 3.96 12.99
CA VAL A 154 10.61 4.97 13.16
C VAL A 154 9.84 5.13 11.86
N VAL A 155 10.51 5.10 10.71
CA VAL A 155 9.84 5.15 9.39
C VAL A 155 8.92 3.96 9.20
N ASP A 156 9.39 2.75 9.52
CA ASP A 156 8.60 1.52 9.39
C ASP A 156 7.37 1.53 10.31
N GLU A 157 7.51 2.07 11.54
CA GLU A 157 6.39 2.21 12.48
C GLU A 157 5.37 3.25 12.00
N VAL A 158 5.81 4.38 11.45
CA VAL A 158 4.92 5.40 10.90
C VAL A 158 4.23 4.88 9.64
N ASP A 159 4.92 4.16 8.77
CA ASP A 159 4.33 3.54 7.57
C ASP A 159 3.21 2.56 7.94
N ARG A 160 3.48 1.67 8.91
CA ARG A 160 2.47 0.76 9.46
C ARG A 160 1.29 1.52 10.08
N SER A 161 1.56 2.51 10.93
CA SER A 161 0.51 3.31 11.58
C SER A 161 -0.36 4.06 10.58
N MET A 162 0.24 4.61 9.52
CA MET A 162 -0.49 5.29 8.45
C MET A 162 -1.34 4.31 7.63
N HIS A 163 -0.79 3.13 7.34
CA HIS A 163 -1.52 2.07 6.65
C HIS A 163 -2.78 1.68 7.44
N ASP A 164 -2.62 1.40 8.74
CA ASP A 164 -3.73 1.00 9.62
C ASP A 164 -4.80 2.09 9.70
N ALA A 165 -4.40 3.36 9.83
CA ALA A 165 -5.33 4.49 9.85
C ALA A 165 -6.13 4.62 8.55
N LEU A 166 -5.48 4.45 7.39
CA LEU A 166 -6.15 4.49 6.09
C LEU A 166 -7.11 3.32 5.91
N MET A 167 -6.74 2.13 6.38
CA MET A 167 -7.61 0.95 6.32
C MET A 167 -8.86 1.12 7.20
N VAL A 168 -8.73 1.71 8.40
CA VAL A 168 -9.90 2.04 9.25
C VAL A 168 -10.84 3.00 8.54
N VAL A 169 -10.33 4.05 7.92
CA VAL A 169 -11.16 5.01 7.17
C VAL A 169 -11.83 4.32 5.98
N LYS A 170 -11.10 3.47 5.25
CA LYS A 170 -11.64 2.68 4.14
C LYS A 170 -12.80 1.80 4.61
N ASP A 171 -12.63 1.07 5.71
CA ASP A 171 -13.66 0.17 6.25
C ASP A 171 -14.95 0.92 6.61
N VAL A 172 -14.84 2.13 7.17
CA VAL A 172 -16.01 2.98 7.47
C VAL A 172 -16.68 3.50 6.20
N ILE A 173 -15.91 3.80 5.15
CA ILE A 173 -16.47 4.21 3.85
C ILE A 173 -17.22 3.04 3.19
N GLU A 174 -16.68 1.81 3.28
CA GLU A 174 -17.32 0.61 2.72
C GLU A 174 -18.55 0.19 3.52
N LYS A 175 -18.48 0.22 4.85
CA LYS A 175 -19.59 -0.09 5.77
C LYS A 175 -19.73 1.03 6.80
N PRO A 176 -20.68 1.97 6.63
CA PRO A 176 -20.83 3.16 7.47
C PRO A 176 -21.50 2.82 8.82
N ALA A 177 -20.84 1.98 9.62
CA ALA A 177 -21.28 1.58 10.95
C ALA A 177 -20.09 1.54 11.90
N ILE A 178 -20.24 2.17 13.06
CA ILE A 178 -19.21 2.32 14.08
C ILE A 178 -19.70 1.80 15.45
N VAL A 179 -18.75 1.41 16.28
CA VAL A 179 -18.94 1.06 17.69
C VAL A 179 -17.93 1.80 18.55
N ALA A 180 -18.25 1.92 19.84
CA ALA A 180 -17.29 2.40 20.84
C ALA A 180 -16.08 1.45 20.90
N GLY A 181 -14.86 1.97 21.03
CA GLY A 181 -13.65 1.15 21.17
C GLY A 181 -13.37 0.72 22.61
N GLY A 182 -12.09 0.45 22.91
CA GLY A 182 -11.62 0.24 24.29
C GLY A 182 -12.20 -1.00 24.98
N GLY A 183 -12.50 -2.06 24.23
CA GLY A 183 -13.10 -3.29 24.76
C GLY A 183 -14.58 -3.17 25.15
N SER A 184 -15.23 -2.04 24.85
CA SER A 184 -16.65 -1.82 25.17
C SER A 184 -17.59 -2.81 24.45
N PRO A 185 -17.44 -3.09 23.14
CA PRO A 185 -18.33 -4.02 22.43
C PRO A 185 -18.21 -5.43 22.98
N GLU A 186 -16.99 -5.89 23.27
CA GLU A 186 -16.73 -7.22 23.81
C GLU A 186 -17.34 -7.40 25.21
N ALA A 187 -17.17 -6.41 26.09
CA ALA A 187 -17.77 -6.43 27.43
C ALA A 187 -19.30 -6.40 27.38
N TYR A 188 -19.87 -5.62 26.45
CA TYR A 188 -21.32 -5.56 26.26
C TYR A 188 -21.88 -6.89 25.74
N ILE A 189 -21.26 -7.46 24.69
CA ILE A 189 -21.65 -8.77 24.15
C ILE A 189 -21.52 -9.86 25.22
N ALA A 190 -20.44 -9.85 26.02
CA ALA A 190 -20.26 -10.81 27.10
C ALA A 190 -21.39 -10.74 28.15
N THR A 191 -21.87 -9.53 28.47
CA THR A 191 -23.01 -9.35 29.39
C THR A 191 -24.29 -9.93 28.80
N VAL A 192 -24.60 -9.59 27.54
CA VAL A 192 -25.79 -10.10 26.83
C VAL A 192 -25.76 -11.62 26.70
N LEU A 193 -24.59 -12.21 26.41
CA LEU A 193 -24.44 -13.66 26.30
C LEU A 193 -24.61 -14.37 27.64
N LYS A 194 -24.16 -13.77 28.75
CA LYS A 194 -24.37 -14.33 30.09
C LYS A 194 -25.86 -14.35 30.45
N ASP A 195 -26.58 -13.27 30.17
CA ASP A 195 -28.03 -13.20 30.38
C ASP A 195 -28.78 -14.20 29.48
N TRP A 196 -28.33 -14.34 28.22
CA TRP A 196 -28.89 -15.32 27.29
C TRP A 196 -28.62 -16.77 27.73
N ALA A 197 -27.46 -17.05 28.34
CA ALA A 197 -27.13 -18.37 28.85
C ALA A 197 -28.10 -18.87 29.92
N ASP A 198 -28.73 -17.97 30.67
CA ASP A 198 -29.71 -18.35 31.70
C ASP A 198 -31.05 -18.84 31.11
N SER A 199 -31.24 -18.71 29.79
CA SER A 199 -32.37 -19.32 29.07
C SER A 199 -32.14 -20.79 28.69
N PHE A 200 -30.95 -21.33 28.95
CA PHE A 200 -30.57 -22.71 28.63
C PHE A 200 -30.23 -23.50 29.89
N ASP A 201 -30.41 -24.82 29.81
CA ASP A 201 -30.07 -25.75 30.87
C ASP A 201 -28.87 -26.65 30.48
N GLY A 202 -28.11 -27.09 31.48
CA GLY A 202 -27.07 -28.11 31.30
C GLY A 202 -25.78 -27.62 30.63
N ARG A 203 -25.26 -28.40 29.66
CA ARG A 203 -23.91 -28.17 29.09
C ARG A 203 -23.83 -26.95 28.19
N GLU A 204 -24.91 -26.63 27.48
CA GLU A 204 -24.96 -25.48 26.56
C GLU A 204 -24.83 -24.17 27.33
N GLN A 205 -25.51 -24.05 28.47
CA GLN A 205 -25.38 -22.89 29.37
C GLN A 205 -23.92 -22.66 29.78
N LEU A 206 -23.20 -23.71 30.16
CA LEU A 206 -21.79 -23.61 30.55
C LEU A 206 -20.91 -23.15 29.39
N ALA A 207 -21.16 -23.65 28.17
CA ALA A 207 -20.42 -23.26 26.98
C ALA A 207 -20.63 -21.78 26.63
N ILE A 208 -21.88 -21.29 26.68
CA ILE A 208 -22.21 -19.88 26.41
C ILE A 208 -21.54 -18.97 27.44
N LYS A 209 -21.60 -19.33 28.74
CA LYS A 209 -20.92 -18.56 29.81
C LYS A 209 -19.41 -18.50 29.60
N LYS A 210 -18.77 -19.61 29.20
CA LYS A 210 -17.34 -19.65 28.90
C LYS A 210 -16.96 -18.85 27.66
N TYR A 211 -17.79 -18.86 26.62
CA TYR A 211 -17.60 -18.01 25.44
C TYR A 211 -17.70 -16.52 25.80
N ALA A 212 -18.67 -16.14 26.63
CA ALA A 212 -18.78 -14.78 27.14
C ALA A 212 -17.56 -14.34 27.97
N GLU A 213 -17.06 -15.21 28.86
CA GLU A 213 -15.80 -14.96 29.59
C GLU A 213 -14.61 -14.81 28.65
N ALA A 214 -14.56 -15.57 27.56
CA ALA A 214 -13.48 -15.45 26.57
C ALA A 214 -13.46 -14.08 25.87
N LEU A 215 -14.62 -13.46 25.63
CA LEU A 215 -14.67 -12.10 25.05
C LEU A 215 -14.14 -11.03 26.01
N GLU A 216 -14.28 -11.24 27.32
CA GLU A 216 -13.78 -10.32 28.34
C GLU A 216 -12.24 -10.26 28.42
N ILE A 217 -11.53 -11.17 27.75
CA ILE A 217 -10.06 -11.14 27.69
C ILE A 217 -9.55 -9.85 27.04
N ILE A 218 -10.26 -9.32 26.04
CA ILE A 218 -9.83 -8.11 25.31
C ILE A 218 -9.79 -6.89 26.24
N PRO A 219 -10.90 -6.51 26.92
CA PRO A 219 -10.84 -5.43 27.89
C PRO A 219 -9.85 -5.75 29.03
N LEU A 220 -9.79 -6.98 29.53
CA LEU A 220 -8.85 -7.35 30.60
C LEU A 220 -7.39 -7.06 30.21
N THR A 221 -6.98 -7.50 29.02
CA THR A 221 -5.61 -7.28 28.52
C THR A 221 -5.33 -5.81 28.26
N ILE A 222 -6.32 -5.01 27.83
CA ILE A 222 -6.15 -3.54 27.72
C ILE A 222 -5.90 -2.92 29.11
N ALA A 223 -6.65 -3.34 30.13
CA ALA A 223 -6.47 -2.86 31.50
C ALA A 223 -5.10 -3.22 32.07
N GLU A 224 -4.67 -4.48 31.89
CA GLU A 224 -3.36 -4.98 32.31
C GLU A 224 -2.22 -4.18 31.67
N ASN A 225 -2.28 -3.98 30.34
CA ASN A 225 -1.28 -3.22 29.60
C ASN A 225 -1.27 -1.72 29.98
N ALA A 226 -2.40 -1.19 30.44
CA ALA A 226 -2.51 0.17 30.98
C ALA A 226 -2.07 0.29 32.46
N GLY A 227 -1.73 -0.83 33.12
CA GLY A 227 -1.33 -0.86 34.53
C GLY A 227 -2.49 -0.72 35.52
N MET A 228 -3.71 -1.00 35.11
CA MET A 228 -4.90 -1.00 35.98
C MET A 228 -5.03 -2.34 36.72
N ASP A 229 -5.69 -2.35 37.88
CA ASP A 229 -6.03 -3.60 38.56
C ASP A 229 -7.08 -4.37 37.74
N PRO A 230 -6.77 -5.59 37.25
CA PRO A 230 -7.68 -6.30 36.34
C PRO A 230 -8.98 -6.74 37.02
N ILE A 231 -8.94 -7.05 38.32
CA ILE A 231 -10.11 -7.51 39.08
C ILE A 231 -11.07 -6.35 39.29
N ASP A 232 -10.58 -5.24 39.83
CA ASP A 232 -11.40 -4.05 40.10
C ASP A 232 -11.96 -3.47 38.79
N THR A 233 -11.15 -3.48 37.73
CA THR A 233 -11.57 -3.02 36.40
C THR A 233 -12.70 -3.87 35.86
N MET A 234 -12.59 -5.20 35.91
CA MET A 234 -13.66 -6.07 35.40
C MET A 234 -14.94 -5.98 36.23
N VAL A 235 -14.84 -5.89 37.55
CA VAL A 235 -16.01 -5.73 38.44
C VAL A 235 -16.74 -4.44 38.11
N SER A 236 -16.02 -3.33 38.01
CA SER A 236 -16.61 -2.02 37.72
C SER A 236 -17.10 -1.88 36.27
N LEU A 237 -16.43 -2.51 35.29
CA LEU A 237 -16.87 -2.57 33.90
C LEU A 237 -18.20 -3.32 33.78
N ARG A 238 -18.29 -4.53 34.36
CA ARG A 238 -19.52 -5.34 34.38
C ARG A 238 -20.67 -4.59 35.04
N ALA A 239 -20.44 -4.00 36.22
CA ALA A 239 -21.47 -3.26 36.94
C ALA A 239 -22.06 -2.11 36.10
N LYS A 240 -21.22 -1.36 35.36
CA LYS A 240 -21.68 -0.28 34.48
C LYS A 240 -22.38 -0.80 33.23
N GLN A 241 -21.91 -1.90 32.64
CA GLN A 241 -22.51 -2.50 31.45
C GLN A 241 -23.89 -3.11 31.76
N SER A 242 -24.06 -3.78 32.90
CA SER A 242 -25.36 -4.30 33.37
C SER A 242 -26.38 -3.18 33.66
N GLN A 243 -25.93 -1.94 33.91
CA GLN A 243 -26.81 -0.76 34.02
C GLN A 243 -27.23 -0.18 32.66
N GLY A 244 -26.94 -0.88 31.55
CA GLY A 244 -27.29 -0.47 30.19
C GLY A 244 -26.32 0.54 29.56
N ARG A 245 -25.17 0.80 30.17
CA ARG A 245 -24.16 1.75 29.64
C ARG A 245 -23.27 1.09 28.57
N LYS A 246 -23.86 0.80 27.41
CA LYS A 246 -23.27 0.05 26.29
C LYS A 246 -21.94 0.56 25.73
N TRP A 247 -21.60 1.84 25.93
CA TRP A 247 -20.35 2.46 25.44
C TRP A 247 -19.24 2.56 26.50
N THR A 248 -19.45 1.93 27.66
CA THR A 248 -18.46 1.92 28.72
C THR A 248 -17.31 0.98 28.37
N GLY A 249 -16.10 1.52 28.26
CA GLY A 249 -14.89 0.76 27.99
C GLY A 249 -13.71 1.23 28.84
N ILE A 250 -12.51 0.77 28.47
CA ILE A 250 -11.28 1.09 29.17
C ILE A 250 -10.55 2.22 28.46
N ASP A 251 -10.41 3.34 29.17
CA ASP A 251 -9.54 4.44 28.76
C ASP A 251 -8.11 4.12 29.19
N ALA A 252 -7.34 3.49 28.30
CA ALA A 252 -5.96 3.14 28.56
C ALA A 252 -5.05 4.36 28.80
N ARG A 253 -5.41 5.55 28.28
CA ARG A 253 -4.60 6.77 28.43
C ARG A 253 -4.74 7.39 29.82
N ASN A 254 -5.96 7.40 30.35
CA ASN A 254 -6.26 7.98 31.66
C ASN A 254 -6.45 6.92 32.76
N THR A 255 -6.13 5.66 32.46
CA THR A 255 -6.20 4.51 33.39
C THR A 255 -7.53 4.42 34.14
N LYS A 256 -8.65 4.61 33.44
CA LYS A 256 -9.99 4.67 34.02
C LYS A 256 -11.05 4.07 33.12
N ILE A 257 -12.19 3.71 33.71
CA ILE A 257 -13.36 3.27 32.94
C ILE A 257 -14.24 4.46 32.60
N SER A 258 -14.41 4.73 31.31
CA SER A 258 -15.16 5.88 30.79
C SER A 258 -16.10 5.49 29.67
N ASP A 259 -16.96 6.42 29.26
CA ASP A 259 -17.70 6.32 28.01
C ASP A 259 -16.74 6.58 26.84
N MET A 260 -16.48 5.56 26.04
CA MET A 260 -15.50 5.63 24.95
C MET A 260 -16.02 6.45 23.77
N LEU A 261 -17.34 6.48 23.56
CA LEU A 261 -17.94 7.31 22.51
C LEU A 261 -17.83 8.79 22.87
N ALA A 262 -18.01 9.15 24.14
CA ALA A 262 -17.82 10.52 24.61
C ALA A 262 -16.35 10.99 24.53
N LEU A 263 -15.39 10.08 24.37
CA LEU A 263 -13.97 10.35 24.19
C LEU A 263 -13.53 10.25 22.71
N ASP A 264 -14.48 10.13 21.78
CA ASP A 264 -14.23 9.94 20.35
C ASP A 264 -13.37 8.71 20.02
N VAL A 265 -13.41 7.68 20.87
CA VAL A 265 -12.73 6.40 20.65
C VAL A 265 -13.72 5.46 19.98
N VAL A 266 -13.62 5.37 18.66
CA VAL A 266 -14.54 4.58 17.81
C VAL A 266 -13.78 3.59 16.93
N GLU A 267 -14.44 2.49 16.62
CA GLU A 267 -13.92 1.42 15.76
C GLU A 267 -14.98 1.01 14.72
N PRO A 268 -14.58 0.57 13.51
CA PRO A 268 -15.51 0.09 12.50
C PRO A 268 -16.17 -1.23 12.94
N VAL A 269 -17.49 -1.36 12.69
CA VAL A 269 -18.22 -2.59 13.01
C VAL A 269 -17.73 -3.79 12.21
N SER A 270 -17.30 -3.58 10.96
CA SER A 270 -16.75 -4.63 10.09
C SER A 270 -15.59 -5.37 10.75
N VAL A 271 -14.70 -4.65 11.43
CA VAL A 271 -13.55 -5.20 12.14
C VAL A 271 -14.00 -6.12 13.27
N LYS A 272 -14.94 -5.67 14.11
CA LYS A 272 -15.45 -6.49 15.23
C LYS A 272 -16.17 -7.75 14.77
N GLU A 273 -17.00 -7.65 13.73
CA GLU A 273 -17.67 -8.82 13.16
C GLU A 273 -16.66 -9.84 12.64
N GLN A 274 -15.62 -9.40 11.94
CA GLN A 274 -14.60 -10.27 11.39
C GLN A 274 -13.77 -10.93 12.49
N ILE A 275 -13.37 -10.18 13.53
CA ILE A 275 -12.64 -10.73 14.68
C ILE A 275 -13.41 -11.87 15.32
N ILE A 276 -14.70 -11.67 15.64
CA ILE A 276 -15.53 -12.67 16.31
C ILE A 276 -15.72 -13.91 15.42
N LYS A 277 -16.01 -13.71 14.13
CA LYS A 277 -16.17 -14.80 13.16
C LYS A 277 -14.90 -15.63 13.03
N SER A 278 -13.78 -15.00 12.70
CA SER A 278 -12.50 -15.69 12.49
C SER A 278 -12.02 -16.39 13.76
N ALA A 279 -12.09 -15.74 14.93
CA ALA A 279 -11.71 -16.37 16.19
C ALA A 279 -12.56 -17.62 16.50
N THR A 280 -13.87 -17.54 16.26
CA THR A 280 -14.79 -18.66 16.49
C THR A 280 -14.56 -19.81 15.51
N GLU A 281 -14.33 -19.50 14.24
CA GLU A 281 -14.02 -20.50 13.20
C GLU A 281 -12.70 -21.22 13.49
N THR A 282 -11.64 -20.49 13.87
CA THR A 282 -10.35 -21.07 14.23
C THR A 282 -10.46 -21.93 15.48
N ALA A 283 -11.16 -21.47 16.52
CA ALA A 283 -11.37 -22.26 17.74
C ALA A 283 -12.11 -23.57 17.43
N ASN A 284 -13.18 -23.50 16.63
CA ASN A 284 -13.93 -24.69 16.21
C ASN A 284 -13.10 -25.64 15.35
N MET A 285 -12.22 -25.12 14.49
CA MET A 285 -11.32 -25.94 13.68
C MET A 285 -10.41 -26.78 14.56
N ILE A 286 -9.78 -26.17 15.58
CA ILE A 286 -8.89 -26.86 16.51
C ILE A 286 -9.67 -27.86 17.39
N LEU A 287 -10.81 -27.45 17.94
CA LEU A 287 -11.63 -28.30 18.82
C LEU A 287 -12.21 -29.53 18.12
N ARG A 288 -12.30 -29.53 16.79
CA ARG A 288 -12.75 -30.67 15.98
C ARG A 288 -11.65 -31.69 15.70
N ILE A 289 -10.39 -31.35 15.94
CA ILE A 289 -9.28 -32.28 15.75
C ILE A 289 -9.26 -33.22 16.96
N ASP A 290 -9.54 -34.49 16.70
CA ASP A 290 -9.52 -35.57 17.68
C ASP A 290 -8.13 -36.22 17.80
N ASP A 291 -7.37 -36.27 16.71
CA ASP A 291 -6.02 -36.82 16.69
C ASP A 291 -5.09 -36.06 15.72
N VAL A 292 -3.80 -35.97 16.08
CA VAL A 292 -2.75 -35.35 15.26
C VAL A 292 -1.67 -36.38 14.98
N ILE A 293 -1.70 -36.94 13.78
CA ILE A 293 -0.70 -37.91 13.33
C ILE A 293 0.48 -37.14 12.73
N ALA A 294 1.53 -36.93 13.52
CA ALA A 294 2.79 -36.41 13.04
C ALA A 294 3.66 -37.56 12.51
N ILE A 295 3.85 -37.63 11.18
CA ILE A 295 4.78 -38.60 10.57
C ILE A 295 6.19 -38.00 10.65
N SER A 296 7.00 -38.48 11.59
CA SER A 296 8.44 -38.22 11.58
C SER A 296 9.12 -39.21 10.61
N GLY A 297 9.23 -38.84 9.33
CA GLY A 297 10.03 -39.59 8.38
C GLY A 297 9.60 -39.41 6.93
N SER A 298 10.37 -38.62 6.18
CA SER A 298 10.59 -38.99 4.79
C SER A 298 11.56 -40.18 4.78
N PRO A 299 11.27 -41.29 4.08
CA PRO A 299 12.33 -42.22 3.69
C PRO A 299 13.37 -41.38 2.97
N GLY A 300 14.60 -41.37 3.47
CA GLY A 300 15.72 -40.74 2.80
C GLY A 300 15.70 -41.18 1.34
N SER A 301 15.54 -40.20 0.45
CA SER A 301 15.76 -40.34 -0.98
C SER A 301 16.99 -41.21 -1.20
N GLY A 302 16.81 -42.36 -1.85
CA GLY A 302 17.89 -43.25 -2.22
C GLY A 302 18.97 -42.47 -2.96
N GLY A 303 20.08 -42.21 -2.27
CA GLY A 303 21.32 -41.77 -2.90
C GLY A 303 21.90 -42.94 -3.71
N PRO A 304 22.46 -42.71 -4.91
CA PRO A 304 23.02 -43.78 -5.72
C PRO A 304 24.11 -44.56 -4.96
N PRO A 305 24.27 -45.88 -5.17
CA PRO A 305 25.40 -46.62 -4.64
C PRO A 305 26.70 -45.97 -5.09
N GLY A 306 27.55 -45.62 -4.13
CA GLY A 306 28.85 -44.99 -4.38
C GLY A 306 29.67 -45.80 -5.39
N GLY A 307 30.22 -45.08 -6.38
CA GLY A 307 31.10 -45.64 -7.39
C GLY A 307 32.38 -46.23 -6.77
N PRO A 308 33.00 -47.23 -7.44
CA PRO A 308 34.18 -47.91 -6.93
C PRO A 308 35.40 -46.97 -6.82
N PRO A 309 36.32 -47.22 -5.88
CA PRO A 309 37.55 -46.44 -5.77
C PRO A 309 38.44 -46.70 -7.00
N MET A 310 38.78 -45.64 -7.74
CA MET A 310 39.86 -45.72 -8.72
C MET A 310 41.21 -45.78 -7.99
N GLY A 311 41.95 -46.84 -8.26
CA GLY A 311 43.41 -46.90 -8.21
C GLY A 311 43.94 -47.07 -9.62
#